data_AF-A0A522FXB6-F1
#
_entry.id   AF-A0A522FXB6-F1
#
_cell.length_a   1.000
_cell.length_b   1.000
_cell.length_c   1.000
_cell.angle_alpha   90.00
_cell.angle_beta   90.00
_cell.angle_gamma   90.00
#
_symmetry.space_group_name_H-M   'P 1'
#
loop_
_entity.id
_entity.type
_entity.pdbx_description
1 polymer ?
#
loop_
_entity_poly.entity_id
_entity_poly.type
_entity_poly.pdbx_seq_one_letter_code
_entity_poly.pdbx_strand_id
1 'polypeptide(L)' 'MKPTLLVLAAGMGTRYGGNKQLDEVGPSGETIIDYSIYDAIRAGFGKIVFVIRRDIEEQVKERFVKR' A
#
# COMPACT_ATOMS: atom_id res chain seq x y z
N MET A 1 2.88 22.69 -6.51
CA MET A 1 2.04 21.77 -5.72
C MET A 1 2.32 20.35 -6.20
N LYS A 2 2.63 19.39 -5.30
CA LYS A 2 2.90 18.00 -5.69
C LYS A 2 1.59 17.18 -5.67
N PRO A 3 1.38 16.24 -6.61
CA PRO A 3 0.19 15.38 -6.59
C PRO A 3 0.17 14.44 -5.38
N THR A 4 -1.02 13.97 -5.03
CA THR A 4 -1.25 13.00 -3.94
C THR A 4 -1.65 11.65 -4.52
N LEU A 5 -1.02 10.58 -4.05
CA LEU A 5 -1.36 9.21 -4.40
C LEU A 5 -2.43 8.74 -3.41
N LEU A 6 -3.59 8.32 -3.91
CA LEU A 6 -4.64 7.71 -3.12
C LEU A 6 -4.62 6.19 -3.36
N VAL A 7 -4.22 5.43 -2.34
CA VAL A 7 -4.20 3.97 -2.37
C VAL A 7 -5.51 3.44 -1.79
N LEU A 8 -6.37 2.92 -2.66
CA LEU A 8 -7.65 2.30 -2.26
C LEU A 8 -7.43 0.82 -1.95
N ALA A 9 -7.26 0.54 -0.67
CA ALA A 9 -6.80 -0.71 -0.09
C ALA A 9 -7.88 -1.37 0.81
N ALA A 10 -9.16 -1.07 0.58
CA ALA A 10 -10.27 -1.55 1.41
C ALA A 10 -10.99 -2.81 0.88
N GLY A 11 -10.62 -3.33 -0.30
CA GLY A 11 -11.31 -4.45 -0.93
C GLY A 11 -11.03 -5.81 -0.28
N MET A 12 -12.07 -6.65 -0.14
CA MET A 12 -11.90 -8.06 0.23
C MET A 12 -11.46 -8.87 -0.99
N GLY A 13 -10.27 -9.46 -0.93
CA GLY A 13 -9.74 -10.36 -1.96
C GLY A 13 -10.45 -11.71 -2.00
N THR A 14 -11.77 -11.74 -2.12
CA THR A 14 -12.59 -12.97 -2.11
C THR A 14 -12.23 -13.92 -3.24
N ARG A 15 -11.86 -13.39 -4.42
CA ARG A 15 -11.32 -14.16 -5.55
C ARG A 15 -9.99 -14.87 -5.25
N TYR A 16 -9.28 -14.40 -4.22
CA TYR A 16 -7.93 -14.81 -3.87
C TYR A 16 -7.84 -15.53 -2.50
N GLY A 17 -8.97 -15.71 -1.81
CA GLY A 17 -9.05 -16.42 -0.53
C GLY A 17 -8.72 -15.60 0.72
N GLY A 18 -8.60 -14.26 0.66
CA GLY A 18 -8.33 -13.44 1.85
C GLY A 18 -7.71 -12.06 1.60
N ASN A 19 -7.15 -11.46 2.67
CA ASN A 19 -6.50 -10.13 2.65
C ASN A 19 -5.10 -10.19 1.99
N LYS A 20 -5.06 -10.20 0.65
CA LYS A 20 -3.83 -10.27 -0.17
C LYS A 20 -3.17 -8.91 -0.51
N GLN A 21 -3.22 -7.93 0.37
CA GLN A 21 -2.62 -6.62 0.05
C GLN A 21 -1.19 -6.44 0.56
N LEU A 22 -0.75 -7.35 1.44
CA LEU A 22 0.57 -7.33 2.05
C LEU A 22 1.43 -8.52 1.60
N ASP A 23 0.95 -9.29 0.63
CA ASP A 23 1.70 -10.39 0.06
C ASP A 23 2.97 -9.85 -0.60
N GLU A 24 4.09 -10.46 -0.23
CA GLU A 24 5.40 -10.14 -0.78
C GLU A 24 5.52 -10.72 -2.18
N VAL A 25 5.92 -9.88 -3.13
CA VAL A 25 6.07 -10.22 -4.55
C VAL A 25 7.48 -9.92 -5.07
N GLY A 26 8.24 -9.09 -4.35
CA GLY A 26 9.60 -8.70 -4.71
C GLY A 26 10.68 -9.59 -4.04
N PRO A 27 11.91 -9.55 -4.57
CA PRO A 27 13.02 -10.40 -4.10
C PRO A 27 13.48 -10.10 -2.66
N SER A 28 13.12 -8.94 -2.11
CA SER A 28 13.47 -8.52 -0.74
C SER A 28 12.23 -8.35 0.15
N GLY A 29 11.11 -8.95 -0.25
CA GLY A 29 9.87 -8.90 0.49
C GLY A 29 8.97 -7.71 0.14
N GLU A 30 9.21 -7.02 -0.97
CA GLU A 30 8.39 -5.87 -1.39
C GLU A 30 6.97 -6.32 -1.80
N THR A 31 5.98 -5.50 -1.46
CA THR A 31 4.59 -5.65 -1.91
C THR A 31 4.38 -4.91 -3.23
N ILE A 32 3.26 -5.18 -3.92
CA ILE A 32 2.83 -4.37 -5.08
C ILE A 32 2.65 -2.89 -4.70
N ILE A 33 2.23 -2.61 -3.45
CA ILE A 33 2.07 -1.25 -2.95
C ILE A 33 3.42 -0.54 -2.84
N ASP A 34 4.49 -1.24 -2.41
CA ASP A 34 5.84 -0.69 -2.32
C ASP A 34 6.32 -0.19 -3.70
N TYR A 35 6.14 -0.99 -4.75
CA TYR A 35 6.46 -0.59 -6.12
C TYR A 35 5.63 0.60 -6.60
N SER A 36 4.33 0.60 -6.31
CA SER A 36 3.43 1.71 -6.69
C SER A 36 3.84 3.03 -6.02
N ILE A 37 4.26 2.98 -4.76
CA ILE A 37 4.77 4.13 -4.02
C ILE A 37 6.11 4.60 -4.60
N TYR A 38 7.02 3.68 -4.89
CA TYR A 38 8.32 3.99 -5.50
C TYR A 38 8.14 4.74 -6.83
N ASP A 39 7.27 4.25 -7.71
CA ASP A 39 6.99 4.88 -8.99
C ASP A 39 6.31 6.24 -8.82
N ALA A 40 5.37 6.37 -7.87
CA ALA A 40 4.73 7.65 -7.57
C ALA A 40 5.74 8.70 -7.07
N ILE A 41 6.68 8.31 -6.20
CA ILE A 41 7.75 9.20 -5.75
C ILE A 41 8.59 9.68 -6.95
N ARG A 42 8.98 8.76 -7.85
CA ARG A 42 9.72 9.10 -9.08
C ARG A 42 8.94 9.97 -10.04
N ALA A 43 7.61 9.84 -10.06
CA ALA A 43 6.70 10.68 -10.84
C ALA A 43 6.40 12.05 -10.17
N GLY A 44 6.98 12.34 -8.99
CA GLY A 44 6.89 13.64 -8.33
C GLY A 44 5.75 13.79 -7.33
N PHE A 45 5.09 12.69 -6.93
CA PHE A 45 4.08 12.71 -5.88
C PHE A 45 4.70 13.08 -4.52
N GLY A 46 3.97 13.87 -3.74
CA GLY A 46 4.46 14.43 -2.48
C GLY A 46 3.71 13.96 -1.24
N LYS A 47 2.60 13.26 -1.42
CA LYS A 47 1.76 12.76 -0.35
C LYS A 47 1.14 11.42 -0.77
N ILE A 48 1.04 10.50 0.18
CA ILE A 48 0.41 9.21 0.01
C ILE A 48 -0.70 9.10 1.05
N VAL A 49 -1.89 8.69 0.62
CA VAL A 49 -3.07 8.52 1.48
C VAL A 49 -3.62 7.13 1.25
N PHE A 50 -3.78 6.37 2.33
CA PHE A 50 -4.36 5.04 2.31
C PHE A 50 -5.83 5.09 2.74
N VAL A 51 -6.69 4.45 1.95
CA VAL A 51 -8.09 4.17 2.32
C VAL A 51 -8.20 2.68 2.55
N ILE A 52 -8.28 2.30 3.81
CA ILE A 52 -8.18 0.91 4.26
C ILE A 52 -9.38 0.54 5.12
N ARG A 53 -9.58 -0.77 5.33
CA ARG A 53 -10.49 -1.25 6.36
C ARG A 53 -9.81 -1.16 7.73
N ARG A 54 -10.63 -1.03 8.78
CA ARG A 54 -10.13 -0.86 10.16
C ARG A 54 -9.37 -2.07 10.69
N ASP A 55 -9.72 -3.28 10.26
CA ASP A 55 -9.08 -4.52 10.69
C ASP A 55 -7.64 -4.69 10.20
N ILE A 56 -7.24 -3.97 9.15
CA ILE A 56 -5.87 -3.99 8.62
C ILE A 56 -5.05 -2.75 9.00
N GLU A 57 -5.62 -1.87 9.84
CA GLU A 57 -5.00 -0.58 10.21
C GLU A 57 -3.60 -0.74 10.82
N GLU A 58 -3.45 -1.62 11.81
CA GLU A 58 -2.16 -1.81 12.46
C GLU A 58 -1.11 -2.42 11.53
N GLN A 59 -1.50 -3.37 10.66
CA GLN A 59 -0.60 -3.96 9.67
C GLN A 59 -0.08 -2.90 8.68
N VAL A 60 -0.95 -2.01 8.23
CA VAL A 60 -0.58 -0.89 7.35
C VAL A 60 0.34 0.09 8.06
N LYS A 61 0.05 0.43 9.33
CA LYS A 61 0.91 1.33 10.12
C LYS A 61 2.30 0.74 10.35
N GLU A 62 2.38 -0.54 10.73
CA GLU A 62 3.64 -1.24 10.96
C GLU A 62 4.51 -1.24 9.71
N ARG A 63 3.90 -1.46 8.53
CA ARG A 63 4.67 -1.56 7.29
C ARG A 63 5.04 -0.20 6.68
N PHE A 64 4.13 0.78 6.67
CA PHE A 64 4.27 2.01 5.89
C PHE A 64 4.46 3.29 6.72
N VAL A 65 4.27 3.25 8.05
CA VAL A 65 4.30 4.46 8.90
C VAL A 65 5.35 4.40 10.00
N LYS A 66 5.52 3.24 10.66
CA LYS A 66 6.41 3.08 11.83
C LYS A 66 7.87 2.75 11.47
N ARG A 67 8.28 2.90 10.21
CA ARG A 67 9.66 2.68 9.76
C ARG A 67 10.49 3.96 9.78
#